data_AF-A0A850Q774-F1
#
_entry.id   AF-A0A850Q774-F1
#
_cell.length_a   1.000
_cell.length_b   1.000
_cell.length_c   1.000
_cell.angle_alpha   90.00
_cell.angle_beta   90.00
_cell.angle_gamma   90.00
#
_symmetry.space_group_name_H-M   'P 1'
#
loop_
_entity.id
_entity.type
_entity.pdbx_description
1 polymer ?
#
loop_
_entity_poly.entity_id
_entity_poly.type
_entity_poly.pdbx_seq_one_letter_code
_entity_poly.pdbx_strand_id
1 'polypeptide(L)'
;MRGNGGNDRLFGDDGSDKLFGNGGRDVLSGGSDADFLSGGGARDRLYGNSEDDRLYGNGGKDRLYGGEGDDSLYGGKGSDKLKGGAGDDTFIFTEAATLRNADKILDFDGDYDRIGLCQNIYGGLPVGALDVSAFASNTDGVAEDAAGRIIYESDLGRLYYDAHGTGSQTRQLIAILSGAPELDASDVYIF
;
A
#
# COMPACT_ATOMS: atom_id res chain seq x y z
N MET A 1 16.03 -10.10 14.53
CA MET A 1 15.39 -10.22 15.86
C MET A 1 13.98 -10.82 15.77
N ARG A 2 13.46 -11.48 16.81
CA ARG A 2 12.06 -11.97 16.87
C ARG A 2 11.42 -11.69 18.23
N GLY A 3 10.19 -11.16 18.26
CA GLY A 3 9.38 -10.93 19.48
C GLY A 3 8.68 -12.20 20.00
N ASN A 4 8.19 -13.02 19.07
CA ASN A 4 7.42 -14.25 19.30
C ASN A 4 5.97 -13.98 19.74
N GLY A 5 5.71 -13.88 21.02
CA GLY A 5 4.35 -13.76 21.55
C GLY A 5 4.31 -12.73 22.66
N GLY A 6 3.29 -11.88 22.66
CA GLY A 6 3.19 -10.75 23.59
C GLY A 6 3.20 -9.43 22.84
N ASN A 7 3.33 -8.32 23.57
CA ASN A 7 3.50 -7.02 22.93
C ASN A 7 4.97 -6.65 23.06
N ASP A 8 5.70 -6.71 21.96
CA ASP A 8 7.14 -6.58 21.92
C ASP A 8 7.59 -5.21 21.41
N ARG A 9 8.84 -4.86 21.72
CA ARG A 9 9.55 -3.73 21.14
C ARG A 9 10.87 -4.23 20.59
N LEU A 10 11.05 -4.13 19.28
CA LEU A 10 12.24 -4.58 18.57
C LEU A 10 12.91 -3.38 17.90
N PHE A 11 14.22 -3.28 18.04
CA PHE A 11 15.06 -2.21 17.49
C PHE A 11 16.23 -2.87 16.76
N GLY A 12 16.49 -2.51 15.51
CA GLY A 12 17.66 -2.94 14.74
C GLY A 12 18.91 -2.09 15.06
N ASP A 13 18.70 -0.79 15.28
CA ASP A 13 19.76 0.21 15.44
C ASP A 13 20.57 0.35 14.15
N ASP A 14 21.90 0.14 14.17
CA ASP A 14 22.72 0.26 12.97
C ASP A 14 22.84 -1.09 12.24
N GLY A 15 22.69 -1.08 10.91
CA GLY A 15 22.94 -2.21 10.02
C GLY A 15 21.66 -2.88 9.51
N SER A 16 21.76 -3.53 8.35
CA SER A 16 20.61 -4.21 7.74
C SER A 16 20.04 -5.34 8.59
N ASP A 17 18.84 -5.13 9.11
CA ASP A 17 18.17 -5.95 10.09
C ASP A 17 16.96 -6.72 9.56
N LYS A 18 16.58 -7.73 10.32
CA LYS A 18 15.34 -8.50 10.09
C LYS A 18 14.55 -8.61 11.37
N LEU A 19 13.46 -7.86 11.50
CA LEU A 19 12.63 -7.80 12.69
C LEU A 19 11.29 -8.50 12.45
N PHE A 20 10.91 -9.40 13.36
CA PHE A 20 9.64 -10.12 13.30
C PHE A 20 8.89 -10.01 14.64
N GLY A 21 7.77 -9.30 14.67
CA GLY A 21 6.90 -9.22 15.85
C GLY A 21 6.23 -10.57 16.16
N ASN A 22 5.55 -11.11 15.14
CA ASN A 22 4.75 -12.33 15.15
C ASN A 22 3.40 -12.16 15.88
N GLY A 23 3.34 -12.50 17.17
CA GLY A 23 2.08 -12.61 17.88
C GLY A 23 1.89 -11.51 18.91
N GLY A 24 0.96 -10.59 18.67
CA GLY A 24 0.55 -9.56 19.61
C GLY A 24 0.76 -8.17 19.02
N ARG A 25 0.74 -7.12 19.84
CA ARG A 25 0.78 -5.73 19.34
C ARG A 25 2.17 -5.17 19.52
N ASP A 26 2.92 -5.18 18.45
CA ASP A 26 4.35 -4.96 18.46
C ASP A 26 4.73 -3.55 17.98
N VAL A 27 5.93 -3.14 18.36
CA VAL A 27 6.60 -1.95 17.85
C VAL A 27 7.95 -2.37 17.30
N LEU A 28 8.13 -2.24 15.99
CA LEU A 28 9.37 -2.56 15.30
C LEU A 28 9.97 -1.26 14.76
N SER A 29 11.28 -1.08 14.97
CA SER A 29 12.05 0.04 14.43
C SER A 29 13.30 -0.53 13.77
N GLY A 30 13.45 -0.33 12.46
CA GLY A 30 14.61 -0.76 11.68
C GLY A 30 15.86 -0.05 12.17
N GLY A 31 16.01 1.21 11.81
CA GLY A 31 17.10 2.07 12.29
C GLY A 31 17.83 2.67 11.11
N SER A 32 19.13 2.45 10.98
CA SER A 32 19.86 2.83 9.77
C SER A 32 20.15 1.63 8.89
N ASP A 33 20.29 1.89 7.59
CA ASP A 33 20.48 0.89 6.54
C ASP A 33 19.19 0.12 6.20
N ALA A 34 19.19 -0.53 5.04
CA ALA A 34 18.01 -1.22 4.51
C ALA A 34 17.56 -2.40 5.38
N ASP A 35 16.33 -2.33 5.89
CA ASP A 35 15.76 -3.27 6.84
C ASP A 35 14.58 -4.09 6.29
N PHE A 36 14.28 -5.17 6.99
CA PHE A 36 13.09 -5.98 6.78
C PHE A 36 12.27 -6.08 8.08
N LEU A 37 11.06 -5.55 8.06
CA LEU A 37 10.15 -5.54 9.22
C LEU A 37 8.87 -6.32 8.93
N SER A 38 8.47 -7.17 9.86
CA SER A 38 7.22 -7.94 9.77
C SER A 38 6.46 -7.89 11.10
N GLY A 39 5.29 -7.25 11.11
CA GLY A 39 4.44 -7.05 12.29
C GLY A 39 3.88 -8.37 12.80
N GLY A 40 2.96 -8.95 12.03
CA GLY A 40 2.40 -10.26 12.35
C GLY A 40 0.89 -10.26 12.25
N GLY A 41 0.21 -10.96 13.14
CA GLY A 41 -1.25 -11.15 13.04
C GLY A 41 -2.10 -10.16 13.83
N ALA A 42 -1.50 -9.19 14.50
CA ALA A 42 -2.20 -8.26 15.39
C ALA A 42 -1.83 -6.81 15.05
N ARG A 43 -2.27 -5.87 15.88
CA ARG A 43 -2.19 -4.44 15.57
C ARG A 43 -0.80 -3.87 15.86
N ASP A 44 0.00 -3.70 14.82
CA ASP A 44 1.42 -3.39 14.93
C ASP A 44 1.78 -1.96 14.49
N ARG A 45 2.98 -1.52 14.88
CA ARG A 45 3.61 -0.28 14.41
C ARG A 45 5.02 -0.59 13.93
N LEU A 46 5.28 -0.30 12.65
CA LEU A 46 6.55 -0.54 11.99
C LEU A 46 7.11 0.82 11.55
N TYR A 47 8.39 1.05 11.85
CA TYR A 47 9.16 2.21 11.42
C TYR A 47 10.41 1.70 10.71
N GLY A 48 10.58 1.98 9.42
CA GLY A 48 11.81 1.69 8.68
C GLY A 48 12.95 2.58 9.16
N ASN A 49 12.68 3.89 9.13
CA ASN A 49 13.51 5.03 9.50
C ASN A 49 14.38 5.58 8.36
N SER A 50 15.55 5.01 8.08
CA SER A 50 16.47 5.55 7.08
C SER A 50 16.91 4.46 6.11
N GLU A 51 17.04 4.84 4.84
CA GLU A 51 17.38 3.96 3.70
C GLU A 51 16.20 3.05 3.29
N ASP A 52 16.41 2.25 2.24
CA ASP A 52 15.33 1.54 1.56
C ASP A 52 14.81 0.32 2.35
N ASP A 53 13.63 0.47 2.98
CA ASP A 53 13.08 -0.55 3.86
C ASP A 53 11.96 -1.39 3.23
N ARG A 54 11.77 -2.60 3.76
CA ARG A 54 10.61 -3.44 3.44
C ARG A 54 9.75 -3.70 4.66
N LEU A 55 8.55 -3.15 4.67
CA LEU A 55 7.62 -3.20 5.79
C LEU A 55 6.40 -4.07 5.46
N TYR A 56 6.14 -5.08 6.29
CA TYR A 56 4.98 -5.97 6.18
C TYR A 56 4.14 -5.90 7.46
N GLY A 57 2.93 -5.32 7.38
CA GLY A 57 1.94 -5.40 8.47
C GLY A 57 1.44 -6.83 8.65
N ASN A 58 1.17 -7.50 7.52
CA ASN A 58 0.55 -8.81 7.37
C ASN A 58 -0.93 -8.84 7.74
N GLY A 59 -1.29 -8.89 9.01
CA GLY A 59 -2.68 -9.00 9.42
C GLY A 59 -2.91 -8.15 10.66
N GLY A 60 -3.91 -7.29 10.68
CA GLY A 60 -4.03 -6.36 11.78
C GLY A 60 -4.75 -5.09 11.41
N LYS A 61 -4.35 -4.00 12.05
CA LYS A 61 -4.79 -2.63 11.72
C LYS A 61 -3.58 -1.74 11.92
N ASP A 62 -2.64 -1.91 11.03
CA ASP A 62 -1.25 -1.61 11.28
C ASP A 62 -0.93 -0.17 10.91
N ARG A 63 0.22 0.28 11.39
CA ARG A 63 0.79 1.55 10.99
C ARG A 63 2.20 1.31 10.51
N LEU A 64 2.42 1.53 9.23
CA LEU A 64 3.70 1.40 8.58
C LEU A 64 4.18 2.80 8.23
N TYR A 65 5.39 3.10 8.65
CA TYR A 65 6.10 4.34 8.37
C TYR A 65 7.43 3.94 7.73
N GLY A 66 7.61 4.23 6.45
CA GLY A 66 8.85 3.98 5.72
C GLY A 66 9.98 4.82 6.31
N GLY A 67 9.99 6.11 6.03
CA GLY A 67 10.96 7.03 6.61
C GLY A 67 11.64 7.87 5.53
N GLU A 68 12.95 7.86 5.53
CA GLU A 68 13.78 8.35 4.41
C GLU A 68 14.23 7.15 3.60
N GLY A 69 14.28 7.24 2.27
CA GLY A 69 14.68 6.14 1.38
C GLY A 69 13.53 5.66 0.51
N ASP A 70 13.81 4.72 -0.39
CA ASP A 70 12.82 4.19 -1.31
C ASP A 70 12.14 2.95 -0.70
N ASP A 71 11.03 3.16 0.02
CA ASP A 71 10.44 2.11 0.85
C ASP A 71 9.40 1.26 0.14
N SER A 72 9.28 -0.01 0.54
CA SER A 72 8.21 -0.91 0.10
C SER A 72 7.26 -1.27 1.24
N LEU A 73 6.01 -0.82 1.16
CA LEU A 73 5.01 -0.97 2.22
C LEU A 73 3.89 -1.93 1.82
N TYR A 74 3.76 -3.02 2.58
CA TYR A 74 2.70 -4.02 2.47
C TYR A 74 1.81 -3.98 3.72
N GLY A 75 0.65 -3.32 3.65
CA GLY A 75 -0.32 -3.30 4.75
C GLY A 75 -0.83 -4.71 5.08
N GLY A 76 -1.31 -5.41 4.05
CA GLY A 76 -1.81 -6.78 4.17
C GLY A 76 -3.31 -6.78 4.47
N LYS A 77 -3.73 -7.65 5.39
CA LYS A 77 -5.12 -7.76 5.82
C LYS A 77 -5.36 -6.78 6.95
N GLY A 78 -6.18 -5.76 6.72
CA GLY A 78 -6.44 -4.84 7.81
C GLY A 78 -7.14 -3.60 7.35
N SER A 79 -7.20 -2.62 8.22
CA SER A 79 -7.44 -1.24 7.79
C SER A 79 -6.19 -0.50 8.23
N ASP A 80 -5.21 -0.51 7.35
CA ASP A 80 -3.86 -0.12 7.68
C ASP A 80 -3.64 1.36 7.34
N LYS A 81 -2.64 1.94 7.99
CA LYS A 81 -2.18 3.30 7.69
C LYS A 81 -0.76 3.21 7.21
N LEU A 82 -0.56 3.63 5.97
CA LEU A 82 0.72 3.56 5.29
C LEU A 82 1.22 4.98 5.08
N LYS A 83 2.46 5.21 5.49
CA LYS A 83 3.17 6.46 5.26
C LYS A 83 4.52 6.07 4.65
N GLY A 84 4.79 6.48 3.43
CA GLY A 84 6.08 6.21 2.78
C GLY A 84 7.13 7.07 3.46
N GLY A 85 7.18 8.34 3.07
CA GLY A 85 7.93 9.37 3.77
C GLY A 85 8.63 10.25 2.76
N ALA A 86 9.94 10.19 2.71
CA ALA A 86 10.74 10.89 1.71
C ALA A 86 11.51 9.86 0.88
N GLY A 87 11.40 9.93 -0.44
CA GLY A 87 11.99 8.96 -1.36
C GLY A 87 10.93 8.49 -2.35
N ASP A 88 11.29 7.53 -3.20
CA ASP A 88 10.40 6.95 -4.20
C ASP A 88 9.69 5.73 -3.57
N ASP A 89 8.61 5.96 -2.83
CA ASP A 89 7.96 4.92 -2.05
C ASP A 89 6.99 4.06 -2.87
N THR A 90 6.86 2.79 -2.52
CA THR A 90 5.93 1.86 -3.16
C THR A 90 4.94 1.25 -2.18
N PHE A 91 3.65 1.53 -2.38
CA PHE A 91 2.53 0.95 -1.63
C PHE A 91 1.97 -0.26 -2.35
N ILE A 92 2.07 -1.45 -1.74
CA ILE A 92 1.81 -2.71 -2.44
C ILE A 92 0.57 -3.43 -1.90
N PHE A 93 -0.37 -3.70 -2.81
CA PHE A 93 -1.65 -4.32 -2.52
C PHE A 93 -1.73 -5.73 -3.11
N THR A 94 -1.62 -6.72 -2.23
CA THR A 94 -1.73 -8.17 -2.56
C THR A 94 -3.05 -8.80 -2.12
N GLU A 95 -3.93 -8.03 -1.48
CA GLU A 95 -5.19 -8.50 -0.92
C GLU A 95 -6.35 -7.61 -1.37
N ALA A 96 -7.53 -8.22 -1.52
CA ALA A 96 -8.73 -7.53 -1.91
C ALA A 96 -9.33 -6.73 -0.73
N ALA A 97 -9.37 -5.41 -0.83
CA ALA A 97 -10.05 -4.56 0.14
C ALA A 97 -11.57 -4.43 -0.13
N THR A 98 -12.31 -4.11 0.92
CA THR A 98 -13.71 -3.66 0.91
C THR A 98 -13.79 -2.27 1.52
N LEU A 99 -14.95 -1.61 1.46
CA LEU A 99 -15.18 -0.32 2.12
C LEU A 99 -14.89 -0.31 3.64
N ARG A 100 -14.82 -1.48 4.29
CA ARG A 100 -14.59 -1.60 5.73
C ARG A 100 -13.12 -1.83 6.11
N ASN A 101 -12.30 -2.22 5.15
CA ASN A 101 -10.92 -2.66 5.36
C ASN A 101 -9.99 -2.19 4.23
N ALA A 102 -10.29 -1.04 3.63
CA ALA A 102 -9.35 -0.39 2.74
C ALA A 102 -8.29 0.35 3.56
N ASP A 103 -7.06 0.28 3.08
CA ASP A 103 -5.94 0.96 3.70
C ASP A 103 -5.97 2.43 3.36
N LYS A 104 -5.29 3.20 4.21
CA LYS A 104 -5.13 4.63 4.05
C LYS A 104 -3.66 4.98 3.81
N ILE A 105 -3.35 5.51 2.64
CA ILE A 105 -2.06 6.12 2.35
C ILE A 105 -2.10 7.55 2.88
N LEU A 106 -1.08 7.95 3.65
CA LEU A 106 -1.12 9.18 4.45
C LEU A 106 -0.48 10.39 3.76
N ASP A 107 0.46 10.16 2.85
CA ASP A 107 1.33 11.20 2.29
C ASP A 107 1.76 10.94 0.84
N PHE A 108 0.96 10.20 0.08
CA PHE A 108 1.25 9.87 -1.31
C PHE A 108 1.62 11.11 -2.13
N ASP A 109 2.77 11.06 -2.79
CA ASP A 109 3.29 12.08 -3.72
C ASP A 109 3.39 11.49 -5.14
N GLY A 110 2.54 11.95 -6.07
CA GLY A 110 2.48 11.41 -7.43
C GLY A 110 3.72 11.67 -8.29
N ASP A 111 4.66 12.54 -7.87
CA ASP A 111 5.92 12.72 -8.60
C ASP A 111 6.96 11.63 -8.28
N TYR A 112 6.81 10.92 -7.15
CA TYR A 112 7.81 10.01 -6.59
C TYR A 112 7.25 8.62 -6.25
N ASP A 113 6.05 8.57 -5.67
CA ASP A 113 5.46 7.37 -5.12
C ASP A 113 4.74 6.51 -6.16
N ARG A 114 4.62 5.22 -5.86
CA ARG A 114 3.93 4.24 -6.71
C ARG A 114 2.99 3.34 -5.94
N ILE A 115 2.00 2.83 -6.67
CA ILE A 115 1.03 1.84 -6.21
C ILE A 115 1.20 0.56 -7.01
N GLY A 116 1.63 -0.49 -6.32
CA GLY A 116 1.75 -1.84 -6.88
C GLY A 116 0.50 -2.66 -6.63
N LEU A 117 -0.10 -3.20 -7.70
CA LEU A 117 -1.31 -4.01 -7.63
C LEU A 117 -1.03 -5.44 -8.09
N CYS A 118 -1.35 -6.44 -7.26
CA CYS A 118 -1.13 -7.84 -7.61
C CYS A 118 -2.13 -8.35 -8.67
N GLN A 119 -1.64 -8.90 -9.77
CA GLN A 119 -2.46 -9.43 -10.86
C GLN A 119 -3.44 -10.52 -10.39
N ASN A 120 -3.07 -11.34 -9.40
CA ASN A 120 -3.95 -12.38 -8.88
C ASN A 120 -5.24 -11.82 -8.27
N ILE A 121 -5.23 -10.55 -7.85
CA ILE A 121 -6.39 -9.84 -7.30
C ILE A 121 -7.04 -8.97 -8.38
N TYR A 122 -6.23 -8.29 -9.19
CA TYR A 122 -6.66 -7.28 -10.17
C TYR A 122 -6.50 -7.77 -11.63
N GLY A 123 -6.82 -9.05 -11.88
CA GLY A 123 -6.43 -9.78 -13.09
C GLY A 123 -7.09 -9.37 -14.40
N GLY A 124 -7.95 -8.36 -14.41
CA GLY A 124 -8.47 -7.75 -15.64
C GLY A 124 -7.48 -6.75 -16.26
N LEU A 125 -6.34 -6.51 -15.62
CA LEU A 125 -5.29 -5.62 -16.10
C LEU A 125 -4.03 -6.40 -16.52
N PRO A 126 -3.34 -5.98 -17.61
CA PRO A 126 -2.09 -6.59 -18.03
C PRO A 126 -0.96 -6.30 -17.03
N VAL A 127 -0.03 -7.26 -16.86
CA VAL A 127 1.19 -7.06 -16.05
C VAL A 127 2.07 -5.96 -16.66
N GLY A 128 2.62 -5.11 -15.81
CA GLY A 128 3.51 -4.01 -16.19
C GLY A 128 2.94 -2.65 -15.81
N ALA A 129 3.48 -1.60 -16.45
CA ALA A 129 2.96 -0.24 -16.30
C ALA A 129 1.50 -0.17 -16.75
N LEU A 130 0.67 0.57 -16.02
CA LEU A 130 -0.72 0.76 -16.38
C LEU A 130 -0.80 1.65 -17.62
N ASP A 131 -1.53 1.19 -18.64
CA ASP A 131 -1.82 2.00 -19.83
C ASP A 131 -2.76 3.15 -19.45
N VAL A 132 -2.56 4.33 -20.02
CA VAL A 132 -3.40 5.52 -19.76
C VAL A 132 -4.88 5.24 -20.07
N SER A 133 -5.20 4.37 -21.02
CA SER A 133 -6.58 3.94 -21.32
C SER A 133 -7.20 3.07 -20.22
N ALA A 134 -6.37 2.42 -19.40
CA ALA A 134 -6.77 1.62 -18.25
C ALA A 134 -6.80 2.43 -16.93
N PHE A 135 -6.67 3.76 -17.01
CA PHE A 135 -6.81 4.69 -15.89
C PHE A 135 -7.92 5.71 -16.17
N ALA A 136 -8.67 6.09 -15.14
CA ALA A 136 -9.68 7.16 -15.23
C ALA A 136 -9.71 8.01 -13.96
N SER A 137 -9.70 9.33 -14.14
CA SER A 137 -9.94 10.29 -13.07
C SER A 137 -11.44 10.62 -12.98
N ASN A 138 -12.07 10.27 -11.86
CA ASN A 138 -13.50 10.38 -11.62
C ASN A 138 -14.35 9.57 -12.64
N THR A 139 -15.64 9.40 -12.34
CA THR A 139 -16.56 8.51 -13.09
C THR A 139 -17.05 9.06 -14.43
N ASP A 140 -16.62 10.25 -14.85
CA ASP A 140 -17.17 10.89 -16.04
C ASP A 140 -16.48 10.40 -17.32
N GLY A 141 -17.17 9.52 -18.05
CA GLY A 141 -16.91 9.27 -19.48
C GLY A 141 -16.26 7.94 -19.85
N VAL A 142 -16.19 6.96 -18.93
CA VAL A 142 -15.68 5.63 -19.27
C VAL A 142 -16.71 4.84 -20.09
N ALA A 143 -16.28 4.39 -21.29
CA ALA A 143 -17.08 3.52 -22.14
C ALA A 143 -17.30 2.17 -21.44
N GLU A 144 -18.53 1.62 -21.51
CA GLU A 144 -18.87 0.28 -21.01
C GLU A 144 -18.25 -0.80 -21.92
N ASP A 145 -16.92 -0.90 -21.93
CA ASP A 145 -16.12 -1.69 -22.87
C ASP A 145 -15.67 -3.05 -22.31
N ALA A 146 -16.16 -3.44 -21.13
CA ALA A 146 -15.81 -4.67 -20.42
C ALA A 146 -14.32 -4.80 -20.04
N ALA A 147 -13.51 -3.74 -20.20
CA ALA A 147 -12.11 -3.75 -19.82
C ALA A 147 -11.91 -3.38 -18.34
N GLY A 148 -11.00 -4.08 -17.67
CA GLY A 148 -10.58 -3.73 -16.32
C GLY A 148 -9.94 -2.35 -16.29
N ARG A 149 -10.22 -1.57 -15.24
CA ARG A 149 -9.72 -0.18 -15.12
C ARG A 149 -9.44 0.22 -13.68
N ILE A 150 -8.47 1.11 -13.50
CA ILE A 150 -8.26 1.84 -12.25
C ILE A 150 -9.01 3.17 -12.32
N ILE A 151 -9.83 3.44 -11.31
CA ILE A 151 -10.60 4.68 -11.18
C ILE A 151 -10.15 5.40 -9.92
N TYR A 152 -9.66 6.63 -10.07
CA TYR A 152 -9.31 7.49 -8.95
C TYR A 152 -10.35 8.60 -8.78
N GLU A 153 -11.06 8.59 -7.66
CA GLU A 153 -11.96 9.67 -7.26
C GLU A 153 -11.17 10.77 -6.54
N SER A 154 -10.73 11.78 -7.29
CA SER A 154 -9.89 12.86 -6.76
C SER A 154 -10.58 13.61 -5.61
N ASP A 155 -11.89 13.86 -5.69
CA ASP A 155 -12.60 14.62 -4.66
C ASP A 155 -12.60 13.94 -3.27
N LEU A 156 -12.47 12.61 -3.26
CA LEU A 156 -12.52 11.79 -2.05
C LEU A 156 -11.19 11.10 -1.75
N GLY A 157 -10.20 11.21 -2.63
CA GLY A 157 -8.94 10.48 -2.59
C GLY A 157 -9.14 8.97 -2.58
N ARG A 158 -10.09 8.43 -3.36
CA ARG A 158 -10.40 6.98 -3.33
C ARG A 158 -9.98 6.30 -4.61
N LEU A 159 -9.19 5.24 -4.47
CA LEU A 159 -8.72 4.43 -5.58
C LEU A 159 -9.55 3.15 -5.69
N TYR A 160 -10.08 2.89 -6.88
CA TYR A 160 -10.93 1.75 -7.16
C TYR A 160 -10.39 0.93 -8.32
N TYR A 161 -10.68 -0.37 -8.28
CA TYR A 161 -10.60 -1.27 -9.42
C TYR A 161 -12.00 -1.56 -9.94
N ASP A 162 -12.26 -1.25 -11.21
CA ASP A 162 -13.48 -1.66 -11.92
C ASP A 162 -13.13 -2.80 -12.87
N ALA A 163 -13.50 -4.03 -12.49
CA ALA A 163 -13.20 -5.23 -13.28
C ALA A 163 -13.98 -5.32 -14.60
N HIS A 164 -15.04 -4.52 -14.78
CA HIS A 164 -15.99 -4.65 -15.88
C HIS A 164 -16.16 -3.37 -16.72
N GLY A 165 -15.42 -2.31 -16.41
CA GLY A 165 -15.48 -1.04 -17.15
C GLY A 165 -16.88 -0.38 -17.15
N THR A 166 -17.76 -0.73 -16.22
CA THR A 166 -19.16 -0.25 -16.18
C THR A 166 -19.33 1.03 -15.35
N GLY A 167 -18.25 1.53 -14.74
CA GLY A 167 -18.19 2.83 -14.08
C GLY A 167 -18.94 2.95 -12.75
N SER A 168 -19.89 2.08 -12.39
CA SER A 168 -20.75 2.34 -11.22
C SER A 168 -21.23 1.17 -10.36
N GLN A 169 -21.33 -0.09 -10.82
CA GLN A 169 -22.10 -1.10 -10.04
C GLN A 169 -21.28 -2.16 -9.31
N THR A 170 -20.00 -2.36 -9.65
CA THR A 170 -19.17 -3.42 -9.03
C THR A 170 -17.70 -3.03 -8.89
N ARG A 171 -17.39 -1.76 -8.64
CA ARG A 171 -16.01 -1.34 -8.36
C ARG A 171 -15.57 -1.77 -6.96
N GLN A 172 -14.33 -2.26 -6.87
CA GLN A 172 -13.69 -2.66 -5.63
C GLN A 172 -12.81 -1.51 -5.12
N LEU A 173 -12.97 -1.10 -3.87
CA LEU A 173 -12.07 -0.12 -3.26
C LEU A 173 -10.72 -0.77 -3.01
N ILE A 174 -9.64 -0.11 -3.44
CA ILE A 174 -8.25 -0.52 -3.21
C ILE A 174 -7.72 0.19 -1.97
N ALA A 175 -7.68 1.53 -2.02
CA ALA A 175 -7.07 2.36 -1.01
C ALA A 175 -7.72 3.75 -0.94
N ILE A 176 -7.44 4.45 0.17
CA ILE A 176 -7.81 5.85 0.38
C ILE A 176 -6.53 6.68 0.53
N LEU A 177 -6.29 7.60 -0.39
CA LEU A 177 -5.18 8.54 -0.38
C LEU A 177 -5.59 9.80 0.40
N SER A 178 -4.82 10.14 1.42
CA SER A 178 -5.07 11.30 2.26
C SER A 178 -4.73 12.58 1.53
N GLY A 179 -5.58 13.61 1.63
CA GLY A 179 -5.31 14.90 1.01
C GLY A 179 -5.67 14.97 -0.47
N ALA A 180 -6.15 13.87 -1.07
CA ALA A 180 -6.55 13.81 -2.47
C ALA A 180 -5.43 14.30 -3.42
N PRO A 181 -4.24 13.68 -3.37
CA PRO A 181 -3.12 14.06 -4.23
C PRO A 181 -3.45 13.83 -5.71
N GLU A 182 -2.66 14.44 -6.59
CA GLU A 182 -2.67 14.08 -8.00
C GLU A 182 -2.16 12.64 -8.15
N LEU A 183 -2.80 11.87 -9.02
CA LEU A 183 -2.45 10.48 -9.32
C LEU A 183 -2.82 10.20 -10.77
N ASP A 184 -1.90 9.62 -11.51
CA ASP A 184 -2.09 9.23 -12.90
C ASP A 184 -1.76 7.74 -13.16
N ALA A 185 -1.78 7.35 -14.44
CA ALA A 185 -1.55 5.97 -14.81
C ALA A 185 -0.10 5.50 -14.56
N SER A 186 0.88 6.41 -14.62
CA SER A 186 2.29 6.08 -14.45
C SER A 186 2.65 5.75 -13.00
N ASP A 187 1.85 6.21 -12.05
CA ASP A 187 1.96 5.92 -10.62
C ASP A 187 1.52 4.49 -10.26
N VAL A 188 0.82 3.81 -11.17
CA VAL A 188 0.23 2.50 -10.92
C VAL A 188 0.86 1.44 -11.82
N TYR A 189 1.24 0.31 -11.22
CA TYR A 189 1.72 -0.84 -11.98
C TYR A 189 1.11 -2.15 -11.45
N ILE A 190 1.04 -3.13 -12.36
CA ILE A 190 0.53 -4.47 -12.09
C ILE A 190 1.69 -5.47 -12.09
N PHE A 191 1.72 -6.38 -11.11
CA PHE A 191 2.78 -7.39 -10.96
C PHE A 191 2.25 -8.81 -10.72
#